data_AF-A0A7V2TXX8-F1
#
_entry.id   AF-A0A7V2TXX8-F1
#
_cell.length_a   1.000
_cell.length_b   1.000
_cell.length_c   1.000
_cell.angle_alpha   90.00
_cell.angle_beta   90.00
_cell.angle_gamma   90.00
#
_symmetry.space_group_name_H-M   'P 1'
#
loop_
_entity.id
_entity.type
_entity.pdbx_description
1 polymer ?
#
loop_
_entity_poly.entity_id
_entity_poly.type
_entity_poly.pdbx_seq_one_letter_code
_entity_poly.pdbx_strand_id
1 'polypeptide(L)' 'MVMKAIRGFRDILPGEVEKWQYVESEARRVFGLFGFLELRIPVIERTELFARSI' A
#
# COMPACT_ATOMS: atom_id res chain seq x y z
N MET A 1 -23.24 -13.67 12.56
CA MET A 1 -22.77 -12.28 12.75
C MET A 1 -22.02 -11.87 11.48
N VAL A 2 -22.54 -10.93 10.70
CA VAL A 2 -21.83 -10.44 9.49
C VAL A 2 -20.93 -9.29 9.93
N MET A 3 -19.61 -9.50 9.91
CA MET A 3 -18.67 -8.41 10.10
C MET A 3 -18.75 -7.48 8.89
N LYS A 4 -19.15 -6.23 9.11
CA LYS A 4 -19.12 -5.20 8.07
C LYS A 4 -17.71 -4.60 8.03
N ALA A 5 -17.18 -4.45 6.83
CA ALA A 5 -15.94 -3.70 6.61
C ALA A 5 -16.07 -2.28 7.18
N ILE A 6 -14.96 -1.74 7.69
CA ILE A 6 -14.88 -0.35 8.14
C ILE A 6 -15.18 0.56 6.95
N ARG A 7 -16.01 1.59 7.14
CA ARG A 7 -16.34 2.52 6.07
C ARG A 7 -15.06 3.13 5.49
N GLY A 8 -14.91 3.04 4.17
CA GLY A 8 -13.72 3.50 3.46
C GLY A 8 -12.67 2.42 3.21
N PHE A 9 -12.84 1.23 3.78
CA PHE A 9 -11.98 0.07 3.55
C PHE A 9 -12.76 -0.99 2.76
N ARG A 10 -12.08 -1.63 1.82
CA ARG A 10 -12.61 -2.73 1.01
C ARG A 10 -11.57 -3.83 0.93
N ASP A 11 -12.00 -5.08 1.06
CA ASP A 11 -11.16 -6.24 0.79
C ASP A 11 -10.78 -6.28 -0.70
N ILE A 12 -9.55 -6.68 -0.99
CA ILE A 12 -9.12 -6.95 -2.36
C ILE A 12 -9.16 -8.46 -2.55
N LEU A 13 -10.06 -8.93 -3.40
CA LEU A 13 -10.35 -10.35 -3.58
C LEU A 13 -9.54 -10.96 -4.74
N PRO A 14 -9.49 -12.30 -4.86
CA PRO A 14 -9.03 -12.95 -6.08
C PRO A 14 -9.79 -12.43 -7.30
N GLY A 15 -9.09 -12.12 -8.40
CA GLY A 15 -9.63 -11.40 -9.56
C GLY A 15 -9.50 -9.87 -9.50
N GLU A 16 -9.33 -9.30 -8.31
CA GLU A 16 -9.05 -7.87 -8.10
C GLU A 16 -7.57 -7.60 -7.78
N VAL A 17 -6.94 -8.50 -7.00
CA VAL A 17 -5.55 -8.36 -6.52
C VAL A 17 -4.51 -8.35 -7.64
N GLU A 18 -4.80 -9.02 -8.75
CA GLU A 18 -3.89 -9.20 -9.88
C GLU A 18 -3.58 -7.85 -10.56
N LYS A 19 -4.54 -6.92 -10.59
CA LYS A 19 -4.32 -5.57 -11.11
C LYS A 19 -3.35 -4.78 -10.23
N TRP A 20 -3.45 -4.92 -8.92
CA TRP A 20 -2.54 -4.29 -7.97
C TRP A 20 -1.13 -4.87 -8.09
N GLN A 21 -1.03 -6.20 -8.12
CA GLN A 21 0.25 -6.90 -8.33
C GLN A 21 0.92 -6.46 -9.64
N TYR A 22 0.16 -6.30 -10.72
CA TYR A 22 0.68 -5.78 -11.98
C TYR A 22 1.27 -4.38 -11.81
N VAL A 23 0.52 -3.43 -11.25
CA VAL A 23 0.99 -2.05 -11.04
C VAL A 23 2.23 -2.02 -10.15
N GLU A 24 2.24 -2.77 -9.05
CA GLU A 24 3.39 -2.86 -8.14
C GLU A 24 4.63 -3.47 -8.82
N SER A 25 4.43 -4.49 -9.66
CA SER A 25 5.53 -5.11 -10.40
C SER A 25 6.16 -4.15 -11.40
N GLU A 26 5.34 -3.39 -12.11
CA GLU A 26 5.79 -2.42 -13.10
C GLU A 26 6.47 -1.22 -12.43
N ALA A 27 5.93 -0.75 -11.32
CA ALA A 27 6.56 0.29 -10.50
C ALA A 27 7.95 -0.16 -10.01
N ARG A 28 8.06 -1.38 -9.45
CA ARG A 28 9.36 -1.94 -9.01
C ARG A 28 10.35 -2.06 -10.17
N ARG A 29 9.89 -2.51 -11.34
CA ARG A 29 10.71 -2.63 -12.54
C ARG A 29 11.24 -1.26 -12.98
N VAL A 30 10.35 -0.27 -13.15
CA VAL A 30 10.73 1.07 -13.61
C VAL A 30 11.66 1.73 -12.60
N PHE A 31 11.32 1.75 -11.31
CA PHE A 31 12.16 2.36 -10.28
C PHE A 31 13.53 1.71 -10.16
N GLY A 32 13.61 0.39 -10.34
CA GLY A 32 14.88 -0.34 -10.38
C GLY A 32 15.80 0.12 -11.52
N LEU A 33 15.26 0.53 -12.68
CA LEU A 33 16.05 1.06 -13.80
C LEU A 33 16.75 2.39 -13.47
N PHE A 34 16.23 3.13 -12.48
CA PHE A 34 16.81 4.39 -12.01
C PHE A 34 17.59 4.24 -10.69
N GLY A 35 17.84 3.00 -10.24
CA GLY A 35 18.62 2.74 -9.03
C GLY A 35 17.88 2.97 -7.72
N PHE A 36 16.56 3.15 -7.75
CA PHE A 36 15.76 3.20 -6.52
C PHE A 36 15.56 1.80 -5.95
N LEU A 37 15.59 1.71 -4.62
CA LEU A 37 15.37 0.48 -3.87
C LEU A 37 14.07 0.59 -3.07
N GLU A 38 13.41 -0.55 -2.90
CA GLU A 38 12.17 -0.64 -2.12
C GLU A 38 12.48 -0.41 -0.62
N LEU A 39 11.76 0.53 0.00
CA LEU A 39 11.77 0.77 1.44
C LEU A 39 10.39 0.43 2.01
N ARG A 40 10.34 -0.58 2.88
CA ARG A 40 9.12 -1.00 3.59
C ARG A 40 9.10 -0.37 4.98
N ILE A 41 8.11 0.48 5.24
CA ILE A 41 7.89 1.11 6.56
C ILE A 41 6.78 0.39 7.34
N PRO A 42 6.76 0.49 8.67
CA PRO A 42 5.63 0.06 9.50
C PRO A 42 4.31 0.70 9.08
N VAL A 43 3.21 -0.05 9.19
CA VAL A 43 1.85 0.45 8.89
C VAL A 43 1.35 1.42 9.97
N ILE A 44 1.83 1.25 11.21
CA ILE A 44 1.49 2.09 12.36
C ILE A 44 2.76 2.79 12.81
N GLU A 45 2.67 4.10 12.97
CA GLU A 45 3.77 4.96 13.39
C GLU A 45 3.33 5.87 14.54
N ARG A 46 4.30 6.44 15.25
CA ARG A 46 4.02 7.39 16.34
C ARG A 46 3.36 8.65 15.79
N THR A 47 2.34 9.17 16.49
CA THR A 47 1.56 10.33 16.05
C THR A 47 2.43 11.57 15.79
N GLU A 48 3.50 11.76 16.57
CA GLU A 48 4.41 12.91 16.42
C GLU A 48 5.11 12.96 15.06
N LEU A 49 5.19 11.83 14.34
CA LEU A 49 5.75 11.77 12.99
C LEU A 49 4.87 12.52 11.97
N PHE A 50 3.54 12.52 12.17
CA PHE A 50 2.58 13.14 11.25
C PHE A 50 2.02 14.46 11.76
N ALA A 51 2.01 14.68 13.08
CA ALA A 51 1.45 15.87 13.71
C ALA A 51 2.11 17.21 13.29
N ARG A 52 3.21 17.17 12.52
CA ARG A 52 3.93 18.35 12.01
C ARG A 52 3.62 18.70 10.55
N SER A 53 2.83 17.87 9.85
CA SER A 53 2.57 18.01 8.41
C SER A 53 1.09 18.19 8.07
N ILE A 54 0.27 18.60 9.05
CA ILE A 54 -1.12 19.05 8.89
C ILE A 54 -1.24 20.46 9.47
#